data_AF-A0A800AHF3-F1
#
_entry.id   AF-A0A800AHF3-F1
#
_cell.length_a   1.000
_cell.length_b   1.000
_cell.length_c   1.000
_cell.angle_alpha   90.00
_cell.angle_beta   90.00
_cell.angle_gamma   90.00
#
_symmetry.space_group_name_H-M   'P 1'
#
loop_
_entity.id
_entity.type
_entity.pdbx_description
1 polymer ?
#
loop_
_entity_poly.entity_id
_entity_poly.type
_entity_poly.pdbx_seq_one_letter_code
_entity_poly.pdbx_strand_id
1 'polypeptide(L)' 'MCLPLIEAKLWLLCGMPEAQFEVNIQRRTHLFTLEEDLADKLTEIALSMQVPSSELINSWLRQKIMAQ' A
#
# COMPACT_ATOMS: atom_id res chain seq x y z
N MET A 1 15.12 43.09 1.56
CA MET A 1 15.08 44.12 0.51
C MET A 1 15.15 43.42 -0.83
N CYS A 2 14.06 43.41 -1.60
CA CYS A 2 14.04 42.93 -2.98
C CYS A 2 14.41 44.10 -3.88
N LEU A 3 15.52 43.98 -4.61
CA LEU A 3 15.93 44.94 -5.63
C LEU A 3 15.05 44.80 -6.88
N PRO A 4 14.70 45.89 -7.58
CA PRO A 4 13.91 45.80 -8.80
C PRO A 4 14.86 45.57 -9.98
N LEU A 5 14.89 44.34 -10.50
CA LEU A 5 15.43 44.07 -11.82
C LEU A 5 14.29 43.67 -12.75
N ILE A 6 14.31 44.36 -13.87
CA ILE A 6 13.46 44.35 -15.04
C ILE A 6 13.13 42.91 -15.49
N GLU A 7 11.94 42.77 -16.07
CA GLU A 7 11.31 41.58 -16.68
C GLU A 7 10.43 40.73 -15.76
N ALA A 8 9.12 40.83 -16.04
CA ALA A 8 7.99 40.14 -15.42
C ALA A 8 7.97 38.62 -15.69
N LYS A 9 9.08 37.93 -15.43
CA LYS A 9 9.21 36.47 -15.64
C LYS A 9 9.84 35.74 -14.46
N LEU A 10 9.82 36.33 -13.26
CA LEU A 10 10.39 35.73 -12.06
C LEU A 10 9.49 35.83 -10.82
N TRP A 11 8.17 35.85 -10.99
CA TRP A 11 7.21 35.77 -9.87
C TRP A 11 6.91 34.33 -9.42
N LEU A 12 7.47 33.30 -10.07
CA LEU A 12 7.16 31.89 -9.81
C LEU A 12 7.98 31.23 -8.69
N LEU A 13 8.93 31.93 -8.05
CA LEU A 13 9.85 31.32 -7.07
C LEU A 13 9.63 31.74 -5.60
N CYS A 14 8.83 32.78 -5.31
CA CYS A 14 8.57 33.20 -3.93
C CYS A 14 7.16 32.79 -3.49
N GLY A 15 7.00 31.54 -3.08
CA GLY A 15 5.83 31.12 -2.32
C GLY A 15 5.01 29.99 -2.92
N MET A 16 5.63 28.99 -3.52
CA MET A 16 4.97 27.68 -3.53
C MET A 16 5.15 27.08 -2.13
N PRO A 17 4.07 26.91 -1.34
CA PRO A 17 4.16 26.16 -0.11
C PRO A 17 4.57 24.73 -0.45
N GLU A 18 5.45 24.14 0.36
CA GLU A 18 5.74 22.71 0.28
C GLU A 18 4.41 21.95 0.38
N ALA A 19 4.00 21.37 -0.74
CA ALA A 19 2.78 20.57 -0.79
C ALA A 19 3.04 19.28 -0.01
N GLN A 20 2.52 19.22 1.22
CA GLN A 20 2.47 17.99 2.00
C GLN A 20 1.36 17.12 1.43
N PHE A 21 1.72 16.24 0.50
CA PHE A 21 0.83 15.21 0.03
C PHE A 21 0.76 14.10 1.09
N GLU A 22 -0.37 14.01 1.79
CA GLU A 22 -0.69 12.82 2.57
C GLU A 22 -1.10 11.73 1.58
N VAL A 23 -0.11 11.02 1.05
CA VAL A 23 -0.36 9.93 0.10
C VAL A 23 -0.88 8.73 0.88
N ASN A 24 -2.20 8.61 0.95
CA ASN A 24 -2.83 7.38 1.39
C ASN A 24 -2.68 6.34 0.28
N ILE A 25 -1.53 5.65 0.22
CA ILE A 25 -1.30 4.55 -0.70
C ILE A 25 -2.24 3.42 -0.26
N GLN A 26 -3.44 3.41 -0.83
CA GLN A 26 -4.38 2.32 -0.65
C GLN A 26 -3.71 1.06 -1.18
N ARG A 27 -3.48 0.09 -0.28
CA ARG A 27 -2.96 -1.22 -0.67
C ARG A 27 -3.92 -1.82 -1.70
N ARG A 28 -3.39 -2.32 -2.82
CA ARG A 28 -4.20 -2.98 -3.84
C ARG A 28 -4.76 -4.27 -3.25
N THR A 29 -6.07 -4.28 -3.01
CA THR A 29 -6.79 -5.48 -2.59
C THR A 29 -7.19 -6.27 -3.83
N HIS A 30 -6.68 -7.49 -3.95
CA HIS A 30 -7.05 -8.42 -5.00
C HIS A 30 -7.98 -9.47 -4.40
N LEU A 31 -9.12 -9.70 -5.03
CA LEU A 31 -10.06 -10.76 -4.67
C LEU A 31 -9.68 -12.03 -5.43
N PHE A 32 -9.63 -13.15 -4.72
CA PHE A 32 -9.34 -14.47 -5.26
C PHE A 32 -10.42 -15.45 -4.83
N THR A 33 -10.73 -16.40 -5.70
CA THR A 33 -11.60 -17.53 -5.39
C THR A 33 -10.77 -18.66 -4.78
N LEU A 34 -11.28 -19.25 -3.72
CA LEU A 34 -10.74 -20.44 -3.06
C LEU A 34 -11.84 -21.51 -3.07
N GLU A 35 -11.45 -22.78 -3.22
CA GLU A 35 -12.39 -23.90 -3.08
C GLU A 35 -12.95 -23.93 -1.64
N GLU A 36 -14.21 -24.36 -1.50
CA GLU A 36 -14.95 -24.32 -0.24
C GLU A 36 -14.25 -25.10 0.87
N ASP A 37 -13.80 -26.32 0.57
CA ASP A 37 -13.13 -27.20 1.53
C ASP A 37 -11.77 -26.64 2.00
N LEU A 38 -11.07 -25.92 1.11
CA LEU A 38 -9.83 -25.22 1.43
C LEU A 38 -10.10 -23.97 2.28
N ALA A 39 -11.19 -23.25 2.02
CA ALA A 39 -11.59 -22.09 2.81
C ALA A 39 -11.98 -22.49 4.24
N ASP A 40 -12.69 -23.61 4.40
CA ASP A 40 -13.07 -24.15 5.70
C ASP A 40 -11.84 -24.54 6.51
N LYS A 41 -10.94 -25.35 5.94
CA LYS A 41 -9.70 -25.76 6.60
C LYS A 41 -8.81 -24.58 6.96
N LEU A 42 -8.70 -23.59 6.07
CA LEU A 42 -7.94 -22.38 6.33
C LEU A 42 -8.52 -21.62 7.53
N THR A 43 -9.84 -21.52 7.62
CA THR A 43 -10.54 -20.85 8.71
C THR A 43 -10.31 -21.59 10.03
N GLU A 44 -10.38 -22.92 10.04
CA GLU A 44 -10.07 -23.73 11.23
C GLU A 44 -8.64 -23.50 11.73
N ILE A 45 -7.66 -23.49 10.82
CA ILE A 45 -6.26 -23.25 11.15
C ILE A 45 -6.07 -21.81 11.67
N ALA A 46 -6.68 -20.83 11.02
CA ALA A 46 -6.65 -19.43 11.42
C ALA A 46 -7.20 -19.23 12.85
N LEU A 47 -8.32 -19.87 13.16
CA LEU A 47 -8.93 -19.84 14.50
C LEU A 47 -8.04 -20.50 15.55
N SER A 48 -7.48 -21.67 15.24
CA SER A 48 -6.56 -22.40 16.13
C SER A 48 -5.31 -21.58 16.46
N MET A 49 -4.79 -20.85 15.46
CA MET A 49 -3.58 -20.03 15.59
C MET A 49 -3.86 -18.59 16.04
N GLN A 50 -5.14 -18.18 16.17
CA GLN A 50 -5.57 -16.81 16.48
C GLN A 50 -4.98 -15.75 15.55
N VAL A 51 -4.81 -16.09 14.27
CA VAL A 51 -4.31 -15.18 13.24
C VAL A 51 -5.34 -15.00 12.13
N PRO A 52 -5.37 -13.86 11.42
CA PRO A 52 -6.26 -13.70 10.27
C PRO A 52 -5.91 -14.69 9.15
N SER A 53 -6.92 -15.26 8.51
CA SER A 53 -6.75 -16.16 7.34
C SER A 53 -5.92 -15.51 6.21
N SER A 54 -6.04 -14.18 6.05
CA SER A 54 -5.23 -13.41 5.10
C SER A 54 -3.74 -13.43 5.41
N GLU A 55 -3.35 -13.49 6.68
CA GLU A 55 -1.94 -13.54 7.08
C GLU A 55 -1.33 -14.90 6.74
N LEU A 56 -2.06 -15.98 7.01
CA LEU A 56 -1.68 -17.34 6.64
C LEU A 56 -1.51 -17.51 5.13
N ILE A 57 -2.50 -17.07 4.35
CA ILE A 57 -2.44 -17.12 2.87
C ILE A 57 -1.21 -16.36 2.37
N ASN A 58 -1.00 -15.13 2.85
CA ASN A 58 0.11 -14.30 2.37
C ASN A 58 1.47 -14.88 2.76
N SER A 59 1.62 -15.42 3.96
CA SER A 59 2.86 -16.07 4.41
C SER A 59 3.17 -17.30 3.56
N TRP A 60 2.17 -18.17 3.34
CA TRP A 60 2.33 -19.37 2.52
C TRP A 60 2.64 -19.05 1.06
N LEU A 61 1.92 -18.09 0.46
CA LEU A 61 2.18 -17.65 -0.93
C LEU A 61 3.60 -17.10 -1.08
N ARG A 62 4.10 -16.30 -0.13
CA ARG A 62 5.47 -15.79 -0.15
C ARG A 62 6.49 -16.93 -0.14
N GLN A 63 6.30 -17.93 0.72
CA GLN A 63 7.20 -19.09 0.78
C GLN A 63 7.21 -19.87 -0.53
N LYS A 64 6.04 -20.07 -1.16
CA LYS A 64 5.94 -20.79 -2.44
C LYS A 64 6.58 -20.04 -3.60
N ILE A 65 6.40 -18.72 -3.66
CA ILE A 65 7.03 -17.88 -4.70
C ILE A 65 8.56 -17.88 -4.57
N MET A 66 9.10 -17.87 -3.35
CA MET A 66 10.56 -17.87 -3.12
C MET A 66 11.23 -19.23 -3.39
N ALA A 67 10.46 -20.32 -3.41
CA ALA A 67 10.96 -21.66 -3.66
C ALA A 67 11.06 -22.01 -5.16
N GLN A 68 10.70 -21.06 -6.04
CA GLN A 68 10.68 -21.20 -7.50
C GLN A 68 11.92 -20.54 -8.12
#